data_AF-A0A7Y2E0P9-F1
#
_entry.id   AF-A0A7Y2E0P9-F1
#
_cell.length_a   1.000
_cell.length_b   1.000
_cell.length_c   1.000
_cell.angle_alpha   90.00
_cell.angle_beta   90.00
_cell.angle_gamma   90.00
#
_symmetry.space_group_name_H-M   'P 1'
#
loop_
_entity.id
_entity.type
_entity.pdbx_description
1 polymer ?
#
loop_
_entity_poly.entity_id
_entity_poly.type
_entity_poly.pdbx_seq_one_letter_code
_entity_poly.pdbx_strand_id
1 'polypeptide(L)'
;RIGISLVLGAMLGFLAGVVGIGGGIYLVPLIVILGLGEMKEAAAAGAVFILINSTAGLIARAGAFEFPTDIILPLGLSVLVGGLLGSWLGATRNSARALQRILGVIILAAIILLARRLLFSG
;
A
#
# COMPACT_ATOMS: atom_id res chain seq x y z
N ARG A 1 -14.85 -15.42 -14.94
CA ARG A 1 -14.58 -14.14 -14.21
C ARG A 1 -13.37 -14.27 -13.28
N ILE A 2 -13.24 -15.35 -12.50
CA ILE A 2 -12.11 -15.60 -11.58
C ILE A 2 -10.73 -15.65 -12.29
N GLY A 3 -10.64 -16.25 -13.48
CA GLY A 3 -9.36 -16.34 -14.21
C GLY A 3 -8.74 -14.98 -14.59
N ILE A 4 -9.57 -14.01 -14.97
CA ILE A 4 -9.10 -12.65 -15.31
C ILE A 4 -8.60 -11.94 -14.05
N SER A 5 -9.31 -12.09 -12.92
CA SER A 5 -8.91 -11.52 -11.63
C SER A 5 -7.60 -12.09 -11.11
N LEU A 6 -7.35 -13.39 -11.32
CA LEU A 6 -6.08 -14.03 -10.95
C LEU A 6 -4.90 -13.51 -11.77
N VAL A 7 -5.06 -13.40 -13.09
CA VAL A 7 -4.00 -12.91 -13.98
C VAL A 7 -3.68 -11.44 -13.69
N LEU A 8 -4.71 -10.60 -13.51
CA LEU A 8 -4.53 -9.20 -13.12
C LEU A 8 -3.87 -9.06 -11.75
N GLY A 9 -4.30 -9.85 -10.76
CA GLY A 9 -3.69 -9.85 -9.42
C GLY A 9 -2.22 -10.27 -9.46
N ALA A 10 -1.88 -11.28 -10.25
CA ALA A 10 -0.50 -11.73 -10.43
C ALA A 10 0.37 -10.68 -11.13
N MET A 11 -0.11 -10.05 -12.21
CA MET A 11 0.63 -8.97 -12.89
C MET A 11 0.83 -7.75 -12.00
N LEU A 12 -0.21 -7.33 -11.27
CA LEU A 12 -0.12 -6.22 -10.33
C LEU A 12 0.83 -6.54 -9.16
N GLY A 13 0.81 -7.77 -8.66
CA GLY A 13 1.73 -8.24 -7.62
C GLY A 13 3.17 -8.27 -8.09
N PHE A 14 3.41 -8.75 -9.31
CA PHE A 14 4.72 -8.73 -9.93
C PHE A 14 5.25 -7.30 -10.09
N LEU A 15 4.48 -6.39 -10.68
CA LEU A 15 4.86 -4.99 -10.84
C LEU A 15 5.09 -4.30 -9.50
N ALA A 16 4.21 -4.53 -8.52
CA ALA A 16 4.37 -3.98 -7.18
C ALA A 16 5.60 -4.51 -6.43
N GLY A 17 5.92 -5.79 -6.62
CA GLY A 17 7.11 -6.43 -6.05
C GLY A 17 8.39 -5.86 -6.66
N VAL A 18 8.41 -5.65 -7.98
CA VAL A 18 9.55 -5.01 -8.68
C VAL A 18 9.76 -3.57 -8.22
N VAL A 19 8.69 -2.81 -8.03
CA VAL A 19 8.76 -1.41 -7.55
C VAL A 19 9.04 -1.35 -6.03
N GLY A 20 8.80 -2.44 -5.28
CA GLY A 20 9.11 -2.54 -3.85
C GLY A 20 8.11 -1.83 -2.92
N ILE A 21 6.93 -1.44 -3.42
CA ILE A 21 5.90 -0.69 -2.65
C ILE A 21 4.88 -1.63 -1.98
N GLY A 22 4.93 -2.95 -2.24
CA GLY A 22 4.01 -3.94 -1.65
C GLY A 22 2.61 -3.98 -2.29
N GLY A 23 2.29 -3.09 -3.23
CA GLY A 23 1.19 -3.27 -4.20
C GLY A 23 -0.23 -3.01 -3.73
N GLY A 24 -0.46 -2.89 -2.42
CA GLY A 24 -1.77 -2.53 -1.88
C GLY A 24 -2.26 -1.15 -2.34
N ILE A 25 -1.34 -0.23 -2.67
CA ILE A 25 -1.64 1.08 -3.28
C ILE A 25 -2.41 0.96 -4.59
N TYR A 26 -2.19 -0.11 -5.37
CA TYR A 26 -2.91 -0.36 -6.62
C TYR A 26 -4.15 -1.22 -6.40
N LEU A 27 -4.03 -2.25 -5.56
CA LEU A 27 -5.09 -3.23 -5.32
C LEU A 27 -6.33 -2.60 -4.66
N VAL A 28 -6.13 -1.75 -3.66
CA VAL A 28 -7.24 -1.12 -2.90
C VAL A 28 -8.15 -0.28 -3.80
N PRO A 29 -7.66 0.73 -4.55
CA PRO A 29 -8.50 1.52 -5.44
C PRO A 29 -9.10 0.67 -6.58
N LEU A 30 -8.39 -0.35 -7.07
CA LEU A 30 -8.92 -1.23 -8.11
C LEU A 30 -10.15 -2.02 -7.63
N ILE A 31 -10.11 -2.59 -6.42
CA ILE A 31 -11.24 -3.31 -5.81
C ILE A 31 -12.45 -2.38 -5.66
N VAL A 32 -12.23 -1.14 -5.20
CA VAL A 32 -13.29 -0.15 -4.99
C VAL A 32 -13.89 0.33 -6.31
N ILE A 33 -13.05 0.66 -7.32
CA ILE A 33 -13.51 1.14 -8.63
C ILE A 33 -14.29 0.06 -9.39
N LEU A 34 -13.84 -1.19 -9.31
CA LEU A 34 -14.51 -2.32 -9.96
C LEU A 34 -15.74 -2.84 -9.17
N GLY A 35 -16.04 -2.25 -8.00
CA GLY A 35 -17.15 -2.69 -7.16
C GLY A 35 -17.00 -4.13 -6.67
N LEU A 36 -15.78 -4.62 -6.52
CA LEU A 36 -15.48 -6.01 -6.13
C LEU A 36 -15.59 -6.25 -4.63
N GLY A 37 -15.68 -5.19 -3.82
CA GLY A 37 -15.83 -5.26 -2.38
C GLY A 37 -15.98 -3.88 -1.76
N GLU A 38 -16.42 -3.84 -0.51
CA GLU A 38 -16.52 -2.60 0.24
C GLU A 38 -15.14 -2.04 0.60
N MET A 39 -15.07 -0.75 0.94
CA MET A 39 -13.81 -0.08 1.30
C MET A 39 -13.03 -0.80 2.41
N LYS A 40 -13.73 -1.37 3.40
CA LYS A 40 -13.11 -2.15 4.48
C LYS A 40 -12.49 -3.45 3.96
N GLU A 41 -13.17 -4.15 3.06
CA GLU A 41 -12.70 -5.40 2.47
C GLU A 41 -11.51 -5.14 1.54
N ALA A 42 -11.58 -4.09 0.73
CA ALA A 42 -10.47 -3.64 -0.12
C ALA A 42 -9.23 -3.32 0.70
N ALA A 43 -9.38 -2.58 1.81
CA ALA A 43 -8.28 -2.23 2.71
C ALA A 43 -7.66 -3.47 3.38
N ALA A 44 -8.49 -4.43 3.83
CA ALA A 44 -8.03 -5.68 4.40
C ALA A 44 -7.24 -6.52 3.39
N ALA A 45 -7.77 -6.68 2.17
CA ALA A 45 -7.10 -7.39 1.08
C ALA A 45 -5.77 -6.72 0.71
N GLY A 46 -5.75 -5.38 0.64
CA GLY A 46 -4.53 -4.60 0.39
C GLY A 46 -3.46 -4.81 1.45
N ALA A 47 -3.83 -4.87 2.73
CA ALA A 47 -2.89 -5.11 3.83
C ALA A 47 -2.25 -6.51 3.74
N VAL A 48 -3.05 -7.55 3.48
CA VAL A 48 -2.54 -8.92 3.27
C VAL A 48 -1.61 -8.97 2.05
N PHE A 49 -1.98 -8.29 0.97
CA PHE A 49 -1.18 -8.22 -0.24
C PHE A 49 0.18 -7.54 -0.01
N ILE A 50 0.19 -6.44 0.74
CA ILE A 50 1.42 -5.74 1.15
C ILE A 50 2.31 -6.65 1.99
N LEU A 51 1.72 -7.37 2.95
CA LEU A 51 2.45 -8.28 3.83
C LEU A 51 3.17 -9.35 2.99
N ILE A 52 2.43 -10.07 2.14
CA ILE A 52 2.97 -11.18 1.34
C ILE A 52 4.08 -10.68 0.41
N ASN A 53 3.86 -9.59 -0.33
CA ASN A 53 4.86 -9.06 -1.25
C ASN A 53 6.11 -8.53 -0.52
N SER A 54 5.93 -7.87 0.62
CA SER A 54 7.06 -7.34 1.40
C SER A 54 7.88 -8.47 2.02
N THR A 55 7.23 -9.51 2.55
CA THR A 55 7.92 -10.70 3.07
C THR A 55 8.67 -11.43 1.95
N ALA A 56 8.06 -11.62 0.79
CA ALA A 56 8.72 -12.23 -0.36
C ALA A 56 9.93 -11.40 -0.82
N GLY A 57 9.79 -10.07 -0.92
CA GLY A 57 10.89 -9.17 -1.26
C GLY A 57 12.01 -9.15 -0.22
N LEU A 58 11.67 -9.24 1.07
CA LEU A 58 12.63 -9.32 2.16
C LEU A 58 13.41 -10.64 2.10
N ILE A 59 12.73 -11.77 1.93
CA ILE A 59 13.37 -13.10 1.78
C ILE A 59 14.33 -13.10 0.59
N ALA A 60 13.90 -12.53 -0.55
CA ALA A 60 14.74 -12.43 -1.74
C ALA A 60 16.01 -11.59 -1.52
N ARG A 61 16.01 -10.66 -0.56
CA ARG A 61 17.13 -9.75 -0.25
C ARG A 61 17.91 -10.12 1.01
N ALA A 62 17.40 -11.06 1.82
CA ALA A 62 17.92 -11.37 3.15
C ALA A 62 19.39 -11.84 3.16
N GLY A 63 19.91 -12.37 2.04
CA GLY A 63 21.30 -12.80 1.90
C GLY A 63 22.24 -11.83 1.17
N ALA A 64 21.72 -10.71 0.64
CA ALA A 64 22.48 -9.79 -0.21
C ALA A 64 22.65 -8.40 0.41
N PHE A 65 21.97 -8.11 1.52
CA PHE A 65 21.93 -6.79 2.13
C PHE A 65 22.41 -6.87 3.57
N GLU A 66 23.43 -6.08 3.93
CA GLU A 66 23.73 -5.82 5.33
C GLU A 66 22.62 -4.93 5.89
N PHE A 67 22.07 -5.32 7.03
CA PHE A 67 20.99 -4.61 7.69
C PHE A 67 21.60 -3.70 8.77
N PRO A 68 21.89 -2.41 8.46
CA PRO A 68 22.40 -1.46 9.45
C PRO A 68 21.36 -1.28 10.57
N THR A 69 21.66 -1.86 11.73
CA THR A 69 20.76 -1.92 12.89
C THR A 69 20.48 -0.54 13.48
N ASP A 70 21.41 0.38 13.33
CA ASP A 70 21.31 1.80 13.67
C ASP A 70 20.18 2.53 12.92
N ILE A 71 19.86 2.11 11.69
CA ILE A 71 18.79 2.72 10.89
C ILE A 71 17.50 1.90 10.98
N ILE A 72 17.60 0.58 10.96
CA ILE A 72 16.43 -0.30 10.88
C ILE A 72 15.63 -0.31 12.19
N LEU A 73 16.29 -0.24 13.35
CA LEU A 73 15.62 -0.28 14.64
C LEU A 73 14.70 0.94 14.87
N PRO A 74 15.14 2.20 14.68
CA PRO A 74 14.25 3.36 14.81
C PRO A 74 13.17 3.40 13.72
N LEU A 75 13.45 2.95 12.50
CA LEU A 75 12.44 2.83 11.45
C LEU A 75 11.38 1.78 11.80
N GLY A 76 11.80 0.60 12.26
CA GLY A 76 10.90 -0.48 12.67
C GLY A 76 9.98 -0.05 13.81
N LEU A 77 10.52 0.65 14.81
CA LEU A 77 9.72 1.24 15.89
C LEU A 77 8.73 2.28 15.37
N SER A 78 9.16 3.17 14.48
CA SER A 78 8.28 4.19 13.89
C SER A 78 7.13 3.57 13.09
N VAL A 79 7.42 2.51 12.31
CA VAL A 79 6.41 1.75 11.56
C VAL A 79 5.46 1.01 12.48
N LEU A 80 5.96 0.38 13.56
CA LEU A 80 5.12 -0.29 14.55
C LEU A 80 4.16 0.69 15.22
N VAL A 81 4.67 1.78 15.77
CA VAL A 81 3.87 2.79 16.47
C VAL A 81 2.88 3.44 15.51
N GLY A 82 3.33 3.86 14.32
CA GLY A 82 2.47 4.47 13.31
C GLY A 82 1.38 3.52 12.80
N GLY A 83 1.70 2.24 12.59
CA GLY A 83 0.75 1.21 12.17
C GLY A 83 -0.29 0.87 13.23
N LEU A 84 0.12 0.72 14.49
CA LEU A 84 -0.78 0.49 15.63
C LEU A 84 -1.72 1.69 15.86
N LEU A 85 -1.17 2.91 15.92
CA LEU A 85 -1.99 4.11 16.09
C LEU A 85 -2.92 4.33 14.89
N GLY A 86 -2.42 4.14 13.67
CA GLY A 86 -3.22 4.29 12.45
C GLY A 86 -4.37 3.27 12.36
N SER A 87 -4.10 2.01 12.68
CA SER A 87 -5.13 0.95 12.69
C SER A 87 -6.17 1.17 13.80
N TRP A 88 -5.74 1.57 15.00
CA TRP A 88 -6.65 1.89 16.10
C TRP A 88 -7.55 3.09 15.78
N LEU A 89 -6.98 4.18 15.26
CA LEU A 89 -7.75 5.35 14.81
C LEU A 89 -8.71 5.01 13.66
N GLY A 90 -8.25 4.19 12.71
CA GLY A 90 -9.06 3.73 11.58
C GLY A 90 -10.23 2.83 11.99
N ALA A 91 -10.04 1.99 13.01
CA ALA A 91 -11.08 1.09 13.52
C ALA A 91 -12.12 1.78 14.41
N THR A 92 -11.70 2.81 15.17
CA THR A 92 -12.56 3.48 16.15
C THR A 92 -13.41 4.62 15.57
N ARG A 93 -12.91 5.39 14.60
CA ARG A 93 -13.62 6.55 14.02
C ARG A 93 -14.49 6.23 12.80
N ASN A 94 -15.15 5.07 12.79
CA ASN A 94 -16.02 4.55 11.73
C ASN A 94 -16.94 5.60 11.07
N SER A 95 -16.44 6.27 10.03
CA SER A 95 -17.30 6.68 8.92
C SER A 95 -16.53 6.34 7.65
N ALA A 96 -17.07 5.43 6.83
CA ALA A 96 -16.51 5.13 5.53
C ALA A 96 -16.22 6.42 4.74
N ARG A 97 -17.04 7.47 4.96
CA ARG A 97 -16.84 8.84 4.46
C ARG A 97 -15.53 9.50 4.92
N ALA A 98 -15.09 9.35 6.17
CA ALA A 98 -13.82 9.92 6.63
C ALA A 98 -12.63 9.21 5.97
N LEU A 99 -12.66 7.88 5.90
CA LEU A 99 -11.58 7.11 5.26
C LEU A 99 -11.50 7.43 3.75
N GLN A 100 -12.65 7.56 3.09
CA GLN A 100 -12.77 7.95 1.69
C GLN A 100 -12.26 9.39 1.45
N ARG A 101 -12.53 10.34 2.37
CA ARG A 101 -11.97 11.69 2.31
C ARG A 101 -10.46 11.69 2.48
N ILE A 102 -9.92 10.94 3.45
CA ILE A 102 -8.48 10.87 3.69
C ILE A 102 -7.76 10.31 2.46
N LEU A 103 -8.27 9.19 1.91
CA LEU A 103 -7.75 8.62 0.66
C LEU A 103 -7.84 9.62 -0.50
N GLY A 104 -8.98 10.29 -0.66
CA GLY A 104 -9.17 11.31 -1.69
C GLY A 104 -8.14 12.44 -1.58
N VAL A 105 -7.86 12.93 -0.37
CA VAL A 105 -6.83 13.95 -0.12
C VAL A 105 -5.42 13.43 -0.44
N ILE A 106 -5.09 12.20 -0.06
CA ILE A 106 -3.79 11.58 -0.35
C ILE A 106 -3.58 11.47 -1.88
N ILE A 107 -4.60 11.00 -2.61
CA ILE A 107 -4.53 10.86 -4.06
C ILE A 107 -4.40 12.23 -4.73
N LEU A 108 -5.19 13.22 -4.30
CA LEU A 108 -5.07 14.60 -4.79
C LEU A 108 -3.67 15.18 -4.56
N ALA A 109 -3.12 14.99 -3.36
CA ALA A 109 -1.77 15.43 -3.04
C ALA A 109 -0.72 14.73 -3.93
N ALA A 110 -0.86 13.43 -4.17
CA ALA A 110 0.02 12.68 -5.06
C ALA A 110 -0.05 13.18 -6.51
N ILE A 111 -1.26 13.47 -7.02
CA ILE A 111 -1.47 14.04 -8.35
C ILE A 111 -0.81 15.41 -8.46
N ILE A 112 -1.01 16.30 -7.47
CA ILE A 112 -0.43 17.65 -7.47
C ILE A 112 1.10 17.56 -7.42
N LEU A 113 1.67 16.71 -6.56
CA LEU A 113 3.10 16.53 -6.44
C LEU A 113 3.70 16.03 -7.77
N LEU A 114 3.05 15.05 -8.41
CA LEU A 114 3.47 14.50 -9.69
C LEU A 114 3.38 15.55 -10.82
N ALA A 115 2.28 16.31 -10.86
CA ALA A 115 2.08 17.37 -11.84
C ALA A 115 3.14 18.49 -11.70
N ARG A 116 3.45 18.91 -10.47
CA ARG A 116 4.56 19.85 -10.22
C ARG A 116 5.89 19.26 -10.70
N ARG A 117 6.17 18.00 -10.38
CA ARG A 117 7.41 17.36 -10.81
C ARG A 117 7.54 17.30 -12.33
N LEU A 118 6.44 17.08 -13.06
CA LEU A 118 6.42 17.10 -14.53
C LEU A 118 6.59 18.52 -15.10
N LEU A 119 5.94 19.52 -14.51
CA LEU A 119 5.99 20.91 -14.97
C LEU A 119 7.33 21.61 -14.69
N PHE A 120 8.04 21.23 -13.62
CA PHE A 120 9.33 21.82 -13.23
C PHE A 120 10.55 20.97 -13.63
N SER A 121 10.34 19.87 -14.36
CA SER A 121 11.42 19.03 -14.92
C SER A 121 11.64 19.28 -16.43
N GLY A 122 11.08 20.37 -16.96
CA GLY A 122 11.35 20.89 -18.31
C GLY A 122 12.33 22.05 -18.28
#